data_AF-A0A9E4CFG4-F1
#
_entry.id   AF-A0A9E4CFG4-F1
#
_cell.length_a   1.000
_cell.length_b   1.000
_cell.length_c   1.000
_cell.angle_alpha   90.00
_cell.angle_beta   90.00
_cell.angle_gamma   90.00
#
_symmetry.space_group_name_H-M   'P 1'
#
loop_
_entity.id
_entity.type
_entity.pdbx_description
1 polymer ?
#
loop_
_entity_poly.entity_id
_entity_poly.type
_entity_poly.pdbx_seq_one_letter_code
_entity_poly.pdbx_strand_id
1 'polypeptide(L)'
;MAIHQFAERILLRRVLSATLIALLLLPGMAQAPLPALATSTEVSADPDEEIIYIDNNGMIRVLDTLQSSGSPVVDWTSPTGGWSNFALGDVNNDGDEEIVAVRSTGNGAGQLTVFDPVVADGSFDAQTPNGIPWATLYTRDIPGNPKLVATGKLDPNLPG
;
A
#
# COMPACT_ATOMS: atom_id res chain seq x y z
N MET A 1 77.45 40.22 -20.04
CA MET A 1 76.11 40.64 -19.54
C MET A 1 75.16 40.59 -20.72
N ALA A 2 74.24 39.61 -20.69
CA ALA A 2 73.06 39.40 -21.55
C ALA A 2 73.25 39.29 -23.09
N ILE A 3 73.82 38.16 -23.52
CA ILE A 3 73.53 37.54 -24.82
C ILE A 3 72.32 36.63 -24.59
N HIS A 4 71.15 36.94 -25.15
CA HIS A 4 70.20 35.97 -25.73
C HIS A 4 68.96 36.71 -26.23
N GLN A 5 69.13 37.21 -27.45
CA GLN A 5 68.09 37.70 -28.34
C GLN A 5 67.08 36.60 -28.72
N PHE A 6 65.82 37.01 -28.87
CA PHE A 6 64.96 36.69 -30.02
C PHE A 6 64.93 35.23 -30.53
N ALA A 7 64.59 34.26 -29.69
CA ALA A 7 64.44 32.86 -30.12
C ALA A 7 63.09 32.19 -29.79
N GLU A 8 62.07 32.91 -29.29
CA GLU A 8 60.81 32.29 -28.85
C GLU A 8 59.54 32.85 -29.52
N ARG A 9 59.61 33.27 -30.78
CA ARG A 9 58.41 33.72 -31.52
C ARG A 9 58.12 33.00 -32.84
N ILE A 10 58.90 32.00 -33.22
CA ILE A 10 58.73 31.32 -34.50
C ILE A 10 59.03 29.83 -34.32
N LEU A 11 58.17 29.05 -33.64
CA LEU A 11 58.22 27.58 -33.73
C LEU A 11 56.98 26.80 -33.25
N LEU A 12 55.80 27.40 -33.09
CA LEU A 12 54.55 26.64 -32.91
C LEU A 12 53.47 27.02 -33.93
N ARG A 13 53.85 27.03 -35.21
CA ARG A 13 52.93 27.06 -36.37
C ARG A 13 52.94 25.75 -37.17
N ARG A 14 53.34 24.64 -36.54
CA ARG A 14 53.40 23.31 -37.18
C ARG A 14 52.94 22.18 -36.27
N VAL A 15 51.76 22.28 -35.66
CA VAL A 15 50.94 21.10 -35.31
C VAL A 15 49.46 21.52 -35.35
N LEU A 16 48.96 21.85 -36.55
CA LEU A 16 47.60 21.43 -36.86
C LEU A 16 47.68 19.94 -37.21
N SER A 17 46.64 19.19 -36.86
CA SER A 17 46.40 17.78 -37.23
C SER A 17 46.92 16.73 -36.24
N ALA A 18 46.30 16.64 -35.05
CA ALA A 18 46.15 15.35 -34.33
C ALA A 18 45.19 15.36 -33.11
N THR A 19 44.39 16.40 -32.87
CA THR A 19 43.46 16.43 -31.71
C THR A 19 42.01 16.69 -32.14
N LEU A 20 41.56 16.05 -33.22
CA LEU A 20 40.13 16.01 -33.60
C LEU A 20 39.61 14.58 -33.81
N ILE A 21 40.39 13.53 -33.54
CA ILE A 21 39.94 12.14 -33.71
C ILE A 21 40.35 11.33 -32.48
N ALA A 22 39.75 11.65 -31.33
CA ALA A 22 39.84 10.81 -30.14
C ALA A 22 38.54 10.82 -29.31
N LEU A 23 37.42 11.25 -29.89
CA LEU A 23 36.11 11.29 -29.21
C LEU A 23 35.02 10.59 -30.01
N LEU A 24 35.33 9.46 -30.63
CA LEU A 24 34.37 8.74 -31.50
C LEU A 24 34.49 7.21 -31.44
N LEU A 25 34.93 6.66 -30.30
CA LEU A 25 34.95 5.22 -30.03
C LEU A 25 34.59 4.92 -28.56
N LEU A 26 33.44 5.41 -28.10
CA LEU A 26 32.74 4.77 -26.98
C LEU A 26 31.76 3.76 -27.59
N PRO A 27 31.99 2.44 -27.45
CA PRO A 27 31.00 1.45 -27.84
C PRO A 27 29.73 1.69 -27.04
N GLY A 28 28.59 1.57 -27.72
CA GLY A 28 27.26 1.83 -27.18
C GLY A 28 27.08 1.19 -25.81
N MET A 29 26.98 2.04 -24.79
CA MET A 29 26.34 1.66 -23.54
C MET A 29 24.90 1.32 -23.92
N ALA A 30 24.59 0.03 -23.97
CA ALA A 30 23.21 -0.42 -23.98
C ALA A 30 22.51 0.30 -22.83
N GLN A 31 21.57 1.19 -23.14
CA GLN A 31 20.60 1.63 -22.15
C GLN A 31 19.92 0.35 -21.66
N ALA A 32 20.28 -0.09 -20.46
CA ALA A 32 19.45 -1.04 -19.75
C ALA A 32 18.04 -0.42 -19.75
N PRO A 33 17.00 -1.16 -20.17
CA PRO A 33 15.65 -0.66 -20.01
C PRO A 33 15.51 -0.28 -18.54
N LEU A 34 15.16 0.99 -18.30
CA LEU A 34 14.74 1.41 -16.97
C LEU A 34 13.70 0.37 -16.52
N PRO A 35 13.78 -0.18 -15.30
CA PRO A 35 12.68 -0.98 -14.80
C PRO A 35 11.44 -0.10 -14.96
N ALA A 36 10.46 -0.60 -15.72
CA ALA A 36 9.15 0.00 -15.71
C ALA A 36 8.77 0.08 -14.23
N LEU A 37 8.50 1.30 -13.75
CA LEU A 37 7.79 1.45 -12.48
C LEU A 37 6.59 0.53 -12.62
N ALA A 38 6.55 -0.52 -11.79
CA ALA A 38 5.36 -1.32 -11.69
C ALA A 38 4.28 -0.33 -11.28
N THR A 39 3.43 0.06 -12.22
CA THR A 39 2.09 0.53 -11.89
C THR A 39 1.46 -0.67 -11.25
N SER A 40 1.49 -0.74 -9.92
CA SER A 40 0.53 -1.56 -9.22
C SER A 40 -0.82 -1.09 -9.73
N THR A 41 -1.49 -1.97 -10.46
CA THR A 41 -2.94 -1.85 -10.65
C THR A 41 -3.52 -2.13 -9.29
N GLU A 42 -3.43 -1.16 -8.39
CA GLU A 42 -4.12 -1.18 -7.12
C GLU A 42 -5.59 -1.36 -7.49
N VAL A 43 -6.15 -2.50 -7.11
CA VAL A 43 -7.60 -2.63 -7.00
C VAL A 43 -7.96 -1.87 -5.73
N SER A 44 -7.69 -0.57 -5.74
CA SER A 44 -8.14 0.34 -4.69
C SER A 44 -9.60 0.61 -5.01
N ALA A 45 -10.46 0.42 -4.01
CA ALA A 45 -11.69 1.20 -3.95
C ALA A 45 -11.37 2.68 -4.17
N ASP A 46 -12.34 3.49 -4.60
CA ASP A 46 -12.10 4.92 -4.60
C ASP A 46 -11.80 5.40 -3.15
N PRO A 47 -11.15 6.56 -2.96
CA PRO A 47 -10.71 6.98 -1.62
C PRO A 47 -11.88 7.50 -0.76
N ASP A 48 -13.13 7.24 -1.16
CA ASP A 48 -14.31 7.71 -0.45
C ASP A 48 -14.56 6.80 0.77
N GLU A 49 -15.13 7.37 1.84
CA GLU A 49 -15.35 6.64 3.09
C GLU A 49 -16.58 5.72 3.00
N GLU A 50 -16.45 4.47 3.41
CA GLU A 50 -17.57 3.53 3.48
C GLU A 50 -18.40 3.63 4.76
N ILE A 51 -19.65 3.18 4.67
CA ILE A 51 -20.54 3.01 5.82
C ILE A 51 -20.50 1.57 6.31
N ILE A 52 -20.16 1.40 7.58
CA ILE A 52 -20.09 0.07 8.21
C ILE A 52 -21.21 -0.07 9.24
N TYR A 53 -21.93 -1.18 9.20
CA TYR A 53 -23.01 -1.46 10.16
C TYR A 53 -23.21 -2.95 10.40
N ILE A 54 -23.87 -3.27 11.52
CA ILE A 54 -24.31 -4.64 11.83
C ILE A 54 -25.79 -4.76 11.49
N ASP A 55 -26.16 -5.76 10.69
CA ASP A 55 -27.56 -6.06 10.36
C ASP A 55 -28.26 -6.91 11.43
N ASN A 56 -29.55 -7.17 11.23
CA ASN A 56 -30.38 -7.93 12.18
C ASN A 56 -29.93 -9.38 12.40
N ASN A 57 -29.10 -9.94 11.51
CA ASN A 57 -28.52 -11.27 11.66
C ASN A 57 -27.14 -11.23 12.37
N GLY A 58 -26.71 -10.04 12.80
CA GLY A 58 -25.38 -9.81 13.35
C GLY A 58 -24.29 -9.90 12.28
N MET A 59 -24.61 -9.72 11.00
CA MET A 59 -23.61 -9.65 9.93
C MET A 59 -23.07 -8.23 9.87
N ILE A 60 -21.75 -8.08 9.74
CA ILE A 60 -21.16 -6.78 9.44
C ILE A 60 -21.27 -6.56 7.94
N ARG A 61 -21.69 -5.36 7.54
CA ARG A 61 -21.83 -4.93 6.15
C ARG A 61 -21.05 -3.65 5.94
N VAL A 62 -20.37 -3.58 4.80
CA VAL A 62 -19.69 -2.39 4.30
C VAL A 62 -20.46 -1.91 3.08
N LEU A 63 -20.85 -0.64 3.11
CA LEU A 63 -21.58 0.02 2.03
C LEU A 63 -20.79 1.23 1.57
N ASP A 64 -20.27 1.13 0.35
CA ASP A 64 -19.80 2.28 -0.41
C ASP A 64 -21.01 3.06 -0.96
N THR A 65 -21.04 4.38 -0.70
CA THR A 65 -22.14 5.27 -1.09
C THR A 65 -21.84 6.12 -2.32
N LEU A 66 -20.60 6.14 -2.79
CA LEU A 66 -20.14 7.01 -3.85
C LEU A 66 -19.35 6.19 -4.86
N GLN A 67 -20.00 5.78 -5.93
CA GLN A 67 -19.30 5.05 -6.99
C GLN A 67 -18.55 6.01 -7.91
N SER A 68 -17.22 6.02 -7.84
CA SER A 68 -16.38 6.67 -8.84
C SER A 68 -16.29 5.84 -10.13
N SER A 69 -16.38 6.52 -11.28
CA SER A 69 -16.27 5.90 -12.60
C SER A 69 -14.91 5.20 -12.76
N GLY A 70 -14.93 3.86 -12.81
CA GLY A 70 -13.75 3.04 -13.11
C GLY A 70 -13.13 2.33 -11.91
N SER A 71 -13.63 2.58 -10.69
CA SER A 71 -13.23 1.86 -9.47
C SER A 71 -14.25 0.76 -9.12
N PRO A 72 -13.81 -0.40 -8.59
CA PRO A 72 -14.73 -1.37 -8.03
C PRO A 72 -15.38 -0.83 -6.76
N VAL A 73 -16.65 -1.18 -6.53
CA VAL A 73 -17.42 -0.76 -5.35
C VAL A 73 -17.15 -1.69 -4.19
N VAL A 74 -16.90 -1.15 -2.99
CA VAL A 74 -16.79 -1.96 -1.78
C VAL A 74 -18.18 -2.43 -1.34
N ASP A 75 -18.44 -3.72 -1.58
CA ASP A 75 -19.64 -4.43 -1.11
C ASP A 75 -19.19 -5.70 -0.39
N TRP A 76 -18.85 -5.54 0.88
CA TRP A 76 -18.37 -6.61 1.73
C TRP A 76 -19.38 -6.98 2.81
N THR A 77 -19.47 -8.27 3.11
CA THR A 77 -20.28 -8.81 4.20
C THR A 77 -19.46 -9.85 4.95
N SER A 78 -19.45 -9.78 6.29
CA SER A 78 -18.68 -10.70 7.12
C SER A 78 -19.04 -12.17 6.84
N PRO A 79 -18.08 -13.12 6.86
CA PRO A 79 -18.36 -14.52 6.52
C PRO A 79 -19.35 -15.23 7.45
N THR A 80 -19.49 -14.73 8.68
CA THR A 80 -20.42 -15.28 9.69
C THR A 80 -21.10 -14.14 10.46
N GLY A 81 -22.28 -14.43 11.03
CA GLY A 81 -23.07 -13.45 11.78
C GLY A 81 -22.89 -13.52 13.30
N GLY A 82 -23.81 -12.87 14.03
CA GLY A 82 -23.79 -12.81 15.49
C GLY A 82 -22.84 -11.76 16.09
N TRP A 83 -22.20 -10.92 15.27
CA TRP A 83 -21.45 -9.76 15.74
C TRP A 83 -22.35 -8.79 16.49
N SER A 84 -21.85 -8.24 17.59
CA SER A 84 -22.61 -7.34 18.46
C SER A 84 -22.03 -5.94 18.58
N ASN A 85 -20.76 -5.76 18.24
CA ASN A 85 -20.07 -4.49 18.23
C ASN A 85 -18.83 -4.58 17.32
N PHE A 86 -18.39 -3.46 16.77
CA PHE A 86 -17.13 -3.34 16.04
C PHE A 86 -16.49 -1.97 16.29
N ALA A 87 -15.20 -1.88 15.99
CA ALA A 87 -14.43 -0.66 15.92
C ALA A 87 -13.56 -0.70 14.66
N LEU A 88 -13.14 0.46 14.17
CA LEU A 88 -12.33 0.60 12.97
C LEU A 88 -10.91 1.03 13.35
N GLY A 89 -9.92 0.55 12.61
CA GLY A 89 -8.58 1.10 12.68
C GLY A 89 -7.59 0.27 11.89
N ASP A 90 -6.59 0.97 11.36
CA ASP A 90 -5.45 0.40 10.65
C ASP A 90 -4.59 -0.44 11.63
N VAL A 91 -4.81 -1.75 11.69
CA VAL A 91 -4.11 -2.63 12.65
C VAL A 91 -2.93 -3.36 12.03
N ASN A 92 -2.82 -3.38 10.71
CA ASN A 92 -1.73 -3.97 9.96
C ASN A 92 -0.77 -2.91 9.34
N ASN A 93 -1.09 -1.62 9.42
CA ASN A 93 -0.34 -0.48 8.91
C ASN A 93 -0.14 -0.53 7.38
N ASP A 94 -1.18 -0.90 6.63
CA ASP A 94 -1.18 -0.87 5.15
C ASP A 94 -1.85 0.38 4.56
N GLY A 95 -2.56 1.16 5.37
CA GLY A 95 -3.05 2.49 5.03
C GLY A 95 -4.56 2.61 4.87
N ASP A 96 -5.33 1.55 5.06
CA ASP A 96 -6.78 1.59 5.25
C ASP A 96 -7.20 1.05 6.63
N GLU A 97 -8.51 1.03 6.93
CA GLU A 97 -9.01 0.64 8.25
C GLU A 97 -9.61 -0.77 8.25
N GLU A 98 -9.09 -1.62 9.13
CA GLU A 98 -9.70 -2.91 9.42
C GLU A 98 -10.85 -2.81 10.42
N ILE A 99 -11.71 -3.82 10.38
CA ILE A 99 -12.86 -3.98 11.25
C ILE A 99 -12.52 -4.94 12.38
N VAL A 100 -12.39 -4.42 13.60
CA VAL A 100 -12.22 -5.23 14.82
C VAL A 100 -13.60 -5.49 15.43
N ALA A 101 -14.07 -6.74 15.34
CA ALA A 101 -15.42 -7.13 15.73
C ALA A 101 -15.45 -8.07 16.94
N VAL A 102 -16.52 -7.97 17.74
CA VAL A 102 -16.74 -8.86 18.89
C VAL A 102 -18.14 -9.47 18.91
N ARG A 103 -18.22 -10.73 19.33
CA ARG A 103 -19.48 -11.47 19.56
C ARG A 103 -19.44 -12.33 20.81
N SER A 104 -20.63 -12.64 21.32
CA SER A 104 -20.82 -13.74 22.27
C SER A 104 -20.88 -15.06 21.52
N THR A 105 -20.12 -16.07 21.96
CA THR A 105 -20.21 -17.45 21.44
C THR A 105 -21.09 -18.35 22.32
N GLY A 106 -21.62 -17.80 23.43
CA GLY A 106 -22.49 -18.49 24.37
C GLY A 106 -21.73 -18.96 25.62
N ASN A 107 -22.45 -19.42 26.65
CA ASN A 107 -21.87 -19.98 27.88
C ASN A 107 -20.81 -19.10 28.58
N GLY A 108 -20.92 -17.77 28.47
CA GLY A 108 -19.96 -16.85 29.07
C GLY A 108 -18.63 -16.75 28.31
N ALA A 109 -18.61 -17.13 27.04
CA ALA A 109 -17.48 -16.93 26.13
C ALA A 109 -17.85 -15.97 24.98
N GLY A 110 -16.80 -15.37 24.41
CA GLY A 110 -16.89 -14.47 23.27
C GLY A 110 -15.76 -14.70 22.29
N GLN A 111 -15.82 -14.00 21.18
CA GLN A 111 -14.82 -14.03 20.13
C GLN A 111 -14.53 -12.60 19.67
N LEU A 112 -13.26 -12.32 19.43
CA LEU A 112 -12.77 -11.14 18.71
C LEU A 112 -12.20 -11.60 17.38
N THR A 113 -12.56 -10.91 16.30
CA THR A 113 -12.01 -11.13 14.96
C THR A 113 -11.67 -9.80 14.32
N VAL A 114 -10.55 -9.76 13.60
CA VAL A 114 -10.15 -8.63 12.75
C VAL A 114 -10.40 -9.02 11.30
N PHE A 115 -11.20 -8.23 10.61
CA PHE A 115 -11.47 -8.36 9.19
C PHE A 115 -10.86 -7.19 8.45
N ASP A 116 -10.22 -7.50 7.33
CA ASP A 116 -9.77 -6.55 6.34
C ASP A 116 -10.72 -6.69 5.13
N PRO A 117 -11.61 -5.72 4.89
CA PRO A 117 -12.57 -5.77 3.80
C PRO A 117 -11.95 -5.48 2.42
N VAL A 118 -10.73 -4.91 2.37
CA VAL A 118 -10.05 -4.47 1.15
C VAL A 118 -8.54 -4.74 1.26
N VAL A 119 -8.13 -5.93 0.82
CA VAL A 119 -6.70 -6.30 0.83
C VAL A 119 -6.03 -5.79 -0.45
N ALA A 120 -5.16 -4.79 -0.32
CA ALA A 120 -4.40 -4.24 -1.46
C ALA A 120 -3.31 -5.20 -1.96
N ASP A 121 -2.58 -5.86 -1.04
CA ASP A 121 -1.54 -6.82 -1.37
C ASP A 121 -1.48 -8.03 -0.43
N GLY A 122 -0.80 -9.10 -0.86
CA GLY A 122 -0.59 -10.29 -0.04
C GLY A 122 -1.71 -11.34 -0.12
N SER A 123 -1.95 -12.04 0.99
CA SER A 123 -2.84 -13.20 1.06
C SER A 123 -4.24 -12.78 1.47
N PHE A 124 -5.25 -13.25 0.75
CA PHE A 124 -6.66 -13.00 1.02
C PHE A 124 -7.46 -14.30 1.14
N ASP A 125 -8.61 -14.23 1.79
CA ASP A 125 -9.50 -15.39 2.00
C ASP A 125 -10.40 -15.63 0.79
N ALA A 126 -11.02 -14.56 0.28
CA ALA A 126 -11.86 -14.58 -0.90
C ALA A 126 -11.98 -13.18 -1.52
N GLN A 127 -12.83 -13.06 -2.54
CA GLN A 127 -13.16 -11.79 -3.17
C GLN A 127 -14.64 -11.46 -2.94
N THR A 128 -14.95 -10.17 -2.86
CA THR A 128 -16.33 -9.67 -2.94
C THR A 128 -16.92 -9.92 -4.33
N PRO A 129 -18.24 -9.76 -4.53
CA PRO A 129 -18.85 -9.84 -5.86
C PRO A 129 -18.23 -8.88 -6.90
N ASN A 130 -17.63 -7.76 -6.45
CA ASN A 130 -16.99 -6.77 -7.30
C ASN A 130 -15.49 -7.04 -7.52
N GLY A 131 -14.99 -8.20 -7.07
CA GLY A 131 -13.62 -8.65 -7.29
C GLY A 131 -12.60 -8.08 -6.32
N ILE A 132 -13.03 -7.38 -5.27
CA ILE A 132 -12.15 -6.82 -4.24
C ILE A 132 -11.72 -7.96 -3.28
N PRO A 133 -10.42 -8.24 -3.13
CA PRO A 133 -9.93 -9.23 -2.17
C PRO A 133 -10.17 -8.78 -0.72
N TRP A 134 -10.45 -9.72 0.18
CA TRP A 134 -10.63 -9.44 1.61
C TRP A 134 -10.04 -10.58 2.46
N ALA A 135 -9.67 -10.29 3.72
CA ALA A 135 -9.05 -11.26 4.61
C ALA A 135 -9.57 -11.24 6.05
N THR A 136 -9.44 -12.37 6.73
CA THR A 136 -9.50 -12.47 8.20
C THR A 136 -8.09 -12.41 8.76
N LEU A 137 -7.69 -11.27 9.33
CA LEU A 137 -6.31 -11.10 9.83
C LEU A 137 -6.07 -11.79 11.16
N TYR A 138 -7.10 -11.83 12.03
CA TYR A 138 -6.96 -12.37 13.37
C TYR A 138 -8.27 -12.93 13.91
N THR A 139 -8.21 -14.01 14.69
CA THR A 139 -9.35 -14.50 15.47
C THR A 139 -8.88 -15.03 16.81
N ARG A 140 -9.62 -14.69 17.87
CA ARG A 140 -9.35 -15.16 19.23
C ARG A 140 -10.61 -15.29 20.06
N ASP A 141 -10.68 -16.38 20.80
CA ASP A 141 -11.65 -16.52 21.88
C ASP A 141 -11.28 -15.61 23.06
N ILE A 142 -12.26 -14.88 23.56
CA ILE A 142 -12.14 -13.96 24.68
C ILE A 142 -13.13 -14.33 25.79
N PRO A 143 -12.79 -14.09 27.07
CA PRO A 143 -13.66 -14.43 28.17
C PRO A 143 -14.90 -13.51 28.23
N GLY A 144 -16.01 -14.05 28.70
CA GLY A 144 -17.24 -13.28 28.96
C GLY A 144 -18.05 -12.99 27.70
N ASN A 145 -19.03 -12.10 27.86
CA ASN A 145 -19.90 -11.63 26.78
C ASN A 145 -19.48 -10.18 26.44
N PRO A 146 -18.60 -9.97 25.45
CA PRO A 146 -18.09 -8.65 25.10
C PRO A 146 -19.23 -7.73 24.67
N LYS A 147 -19.16 -6.44 25.06
CA LYS A 147 -20.19 -5.43 24.78
C LYS A 147 -19.70 -4.24 23.97
N LEU A 148 -18.42 -3.93 24.09
CA LEU A 148 -17.77 -2.80 23.47
C LEU A 148 -16.39 -3.24 23.01
N VAL A 149 -16.00 -2.78 21.83
CA VAL A 149 -14.63 -2.80 21.35
C VAL A 149 -14.26 -1.40 20.88
N ALA A 150 -12.99 -1.05 21.03
CA ALA A 150 -12.40 0.18 20.55
C ALA A 150 -10.96 -0.10 20.14
N THR A 151 -10.49 0.60 19.12
CA THR A 151 -9.12 0.61 18.64
C THR A 151 -8.40 1.87 19.16
N GLY A 152 -7.08 1.89 19.10
CA GLY A 152 -6.31 3.07 19.48
C GLY A 152 -4.81 2.92 19.34
N LYS A 153 -4.14 4.03 19.03
CA LYS A 153 -2.67 4.14 18.95
C LYS A 153 -2.09 4.32 20.35
N LEU A 154 -1.82 3.21 21.03
CA LEU A 154 -1.35 3.20 22.43
C LEU A 154 0.17 3.33 22.57
N ASP A 155 0.93 3.12 21.49
CA ASP A 155 2.38 3.40 21.45
C ASP A 155 2.63 4.72 20.70
N PRO A 156 3.06 5.79 21.39
CA PRO A 156 3.29 7.08 20.75
C PRO A 156 4.54 7.09 19.85
N ASN A 157 5.36 6.04 19.87
CA ASN A 157 6.61 5.99 19.09
C ASN A 157 6.49 5.21 17.78
N LEU A 158 5.33 4.59 17.52
CA LEU A 158 5.08 3.83 16.30
C LEU A 158 3.88 4.46 15.59
N PRO A 159 3.98 4.77 14.28
CA PRO A 159 2.78 4.83 13.47
C PRO A 159 2.20 3.41 13.48
N GLY A 160 0.97 3.28 13.97
CA GLY A 160 0.06 2.32 13.36
C GLY A 160 -0.90 3.11 12.51
#